data_AF-Q9I3Y2-F1
#
_entry.id   AF-Q9I3Y2-F1
#
_cell.length_a   1.000
_cell.length_b   1.000
_cell.length_c   1.000
_cell.angle_alpha   90.00
_cell.angle_beta   90.00
_cell.angle_gamma   90.00
#
_symmetry.space_group_name_H-M   'P 1'
#
loop_
_entity.id
_entity.type
_entity.pdbx_description
1 polymer ?
#
loop_
_entity_poly.entity_id
_entity_poly.type
_entity_poly.pdbx_seq_one_letter_code
_entity_poly.pdbx_strand_id
1 'polypeptide(L)'
;MAKADDTSNPAITAQSPSTFIPLRRTSQCNQHPGCATLYLDSSAASEDLFDTARRRLESAIGTLSVLDLLDETEEPGESICRITGSLLSLLSDALSLFEAEYARRHR
;
A
#
# COMPACT_ATOMS: atom_id res chain seq x y z
N MET A 1 10.81 -0.48 -47.37
CA MET A 1 9.49 -0.64 -46.73
C MET A 1 9.65 -1.68 -45.62
N ALA A 2 9.48 -1.29 -44.35
CA ALA A 2 9.46 -2.25 -43.26
C ALA A 2 8.21 -3.13 -43.40
N LYS A 3 8.34 -4.46 -43.26
CA LYS A 3 7.21 -5.38 -43.36
C LYS A 3 6.38 -5.31 -42.07
N ALA A 4 5.07 -5.45 -42.21
CA ALA A 4 4.12 -5.37 -41.10
C ALA A 4 4.33 -6.45 -40.01
N ASP A 5 5.03 -7.54 -40.35
CA ASP A 5 5.28 -8.68 -39.44
C ASP A 5 6.67 -8.64 -38.80
N ASP A 6 7.33 -7.49 -38.74
CA ASP A 6 8.58 -7.35 -38.00
C ASP A 6 8.28 -7.30 -36.49
N THR A 7 7.86 -8.43 -35.92
CA THR A 7 7.82 -8.66 -34.47
C THR A 7 9.23 -8.99 -34.00
N SER A 8 10.15 -8.05 -34.20
CA SER A 8 11.38 -8.03 -33.43
C SER A 8 10.97 -7.92 -31.97
N ASN A 9 10.96 -9.05 -31.25
CA ASN A 9 10.79 -9.08 -29.79
C ASN A 9 11.77 -8.04 -29.24
N PRO A 10 11.31 -6.90 -28.70
CA PRO A 10 12.25 -5.95 -28.14
C PRO A 10 13.02 -6.70 -27.06
N ALA A 11 14.34 -6.76 -27.22
CA ALA A 11 15.23 -7.37 -26.24
C ALA A 11 14.79 -6.82 -24.88
N ILE A 12 14.49 -7.72 -23.94
CA ILE A 12 14.09 -7.35 -22.58
C ILE A 12 15.27 -6.56 -22.01
N THR A 13 15.24 -5.24 -22.17
CA THR A 13 16.21 -4.34 -21.60
C THR A 13 16.13 -4.57 -20.12
N ALA A 14 17.26 -5.00 -19.54
CA ALA A 14 17.45 -5.27 -18.13
C ALA A 14 16.56 -4.33 -17.32
N GLN A 15 15.53 -4.89 -16.68
CA GLN A 15 14.56 -4.10 -15.92
C GLN A 15 15.36 -3.26 -14.95
N SER A 16 15.40 -1.95 -15.18
CA SER A 16 15.87 -1.02 -14.17
C SER A 16 15.13 -1.38 -12.88
N PRO A 17 15.80 -1.42 -11.72
CA PRO A 17 15.13 -1.77 -10.48
C PRO A 17 13.86 -0.93 -10.37
N SER A 18 12.70 -1.58 -10.34
CA SER A 18 11.44 -0.88 -10.40
C SER A 18 11.33 0.00 -9.16
N THR A 19 11.20 1.30 -9.38
CA THR A 19 10.97 2.25 -8.30
C THR A 19 9.67 1.98 -7.56
N PHE A 20 8.71 1.36 -8.25
CA PHE A 20 7.44 0.94 -7.70
C PHE A 20 7.58 -0.40 -6.98
N ILE A 21 7.36 -0.39 -5.67
CA ILE A 21 7.36 -1.57 -4.80
C ILE A 21 5.91 -1.94 -4.51
N PRO A 22 5.48 -3.20 -4.68
CA PRO A 22 4.12 -3.60 -4.32
C PRO A 22 3.91 -3.40 -2.81
N LEU A 23 2.79 -2.78 -2.44
CA LEU A 23 2.40 -2.70 -1.03
C LEU A 23 2.08 -4.09 -0.49
N ARG A 24 2.24 -4.25 0.83
CA ARG A 24 1.96 -5.52 1.53
C ARG A 24 0.54 -5.99 1.22
N ARG A 25 0.32 -7.31 1.17
CA ARG A 25 -1.03 -7.87 0.94
C ARG A 25 -2.07 -7.36 1.93
N THR A 26 -1.64 -7.03 3.14
CA THR A 26 -2.48 -6.46 4.22
C THR A 26 -2.95 -5.03 3.92
N SER A 27 -2.22 -4.29 3.08
CA SER A 27 -2.64 -3.00 2.49
C SER A 27 -3.63 -3.17 1.36
N GLN A 28 -3.54 -4.29 0.64
CA GLN A 28 -4.41 -4.59 -0.50
C GLN A 28 -5.79 -4.99 0.02
N CYS A 29 -6.84 -4.34 -0.49
CA CYS A 29 -8.22 -4.78 -0.25
C CYS A 29 -8.45 -6.13 -0.95
N ASN A 30 -8.03 -7.24 -0.33
CA ASN A 30 -8.13 -8.57 -0.92
C ASN A 30 -9.56 -9.14 -0.93
N GLN A 31 -10.58 -8.33 -0.61
CA GLN A 31 -11.97 -8.79 -0.63
C GLN A 31 -12.48 -9.06 -2.05
N HIS A 32 -11.82 -8.54 -3.09
CA HIS A 32 -12.22 -8.77 -4.47
C HIS A 32 -11.04 -9.28 -5.33
N PRO A 33 -11.16 -10.45 -5.98
CA PRO A 33 -10.10 -11.02 -6.84
C PRO A 33 -9.80 -10.20 -8.11
N GLY A 34 -10.49 -9.08 -8.33
CA GLY A 34 -10.24 -8.13 -9.42
C GLY A 34 -9.56 -6.82 -9.00
N CYS A 35 -9.17 -6.66 -7.73
CA CYS A 35 -8.51 -5.43 -7.28
C CYS A 35 -7.09 -5.32 -7.86
N ALA A 36 -6.76 -4.14 -8.40
CA ALA A 36 -5.40 -3.81 -8.83
C ALA A 36 -4.42 -3.88 -7.65
N THR A 37 -3.24 -4.45 -7.87
CA THR A 37 -2.16 -4.37 -6.87
C THR A 37 -1.71 -2.92 -6.76
N LEU A 38 -1.77 -2.37 -5.56
CA LEU A 38 -1.26 -1.04 -5.26
C LEU A 38 0.26 -1.08 -5.10
N TYR A 39 0.92 -0.06 -5.64
CA TYR A 39 2.36 0.11 -5.57
C TYR A 39 2.72 1.43 -4.90
N LEU A 40 3.84 1.41 -4.18
CA LEU A 40 4.50 2.56 -3.58
C LEU A 40 5.66 3.01 -4.46
N ASP A 41 5.73 4.29 -4.79
CA ASP A 41 6.91 4.90 -5.39
C ASP A 41 8.01 5.08 -4.33
N SER A 42 9.03 4.23 -4.37
CA SER A 42 10.18 4.30 -3.47
C SER A 42 11.20 5.40 -3.82
N SER A 43 11.02 6.12 -4.94
CA SER A 43 11.82 7.32 -5.27
C SER A 43 11.22 8.62 -4.79
N ALA A 44 9.98 8.60 -4.29
CA ALA A 44 9.36 9.79 -3.72
C ALA A 44 10.28 10.40 -2.65
N ALA A 45 10.17 11.72 -2.46
CA ALA A 45 10.99 12.40 -1.47
C ALA A 45 10.73 11.80 -0.07
N SER A 46 11.78 11.71 0.74
CA SER A 46 11.66 11.12 2.08
C SER A 46 10.62 11.80 2.95
N GLU A 47 10.50 13.12 2.82
CA GLU A 47 9.48 13.91 3.49
C GLU A 47 8.07 13.46 3.07
N ASP A 48 7.82 13.25 1.77
CA ASP A 48 6.54 12.75 1.26
C ASP A 48 6.23 11.34 1.79
N LEU A 49 7.24 10.46 1.87
CA LEU A 49 7.08 9.12 2.42
C LEU A 49 6.69 9.19 3.91
N PHE A 50 7.39 10.01 4.70
CA PHE A 50 7.12 10.17 6.12
C PHE A 50 5.79 10.88 6.39
N ASP A 51 5.45 11.92 5.64
CA ASP A 51 4.18 12.63 5.75
C ASP A 51 3.01 11.72 5.43
N THR A 52 3.15 10.89 4.38
CA THR A 52 2.13 9.90 4.05
C THR A 52 2.03 8.84 5.15
N ALA A 53 3.15 8.37 5.69
CA ALA A 53 3.15 7.38 6.78
C ALA A 53 2.47 7.94 8.04
N ARG A 54 2.78 9.20 8.37
CA ARG A 54 2.16 9.95 9.46
C ARG A 54 0.65 10.07 9.27
N ARG A 55 0.17 10.49 8.10
CA ARG A 55 -1.27 10.59 7.81
C ARG A 55 -1.97 9.24 7.94
N ARG A 56 -1.32 8.15 7.54
CA ARG A 56 -1.85 6.78 7.70
C ARG A 56 -1.96 6.39 9.18
N LEU A 57 -0.94 6.69 9.98
CA LEU A 57 -0.97 6.48 11.43
C LEU A 57 -2.05 7.33 12.12
N GLU A 58 -2.16 8.62 11.78
CA GLU A 58 -3.21 9.51 12.29
C GLU A 58 -4.61 8.99 11.96
N SER A 59 -4.79 8.47 10.73
CA SER A 59 -6.05 7.85 10.31
C SER A 59 -6.34 6.56 11.09
N ALA A 60 -5.31 5.74 11.38
CA ALA A 60 -5.48 4.50 12.14
C ALA A 60 -5.84 4.80 13.59
N ILE A 61 -5.19 5.80 14.21
CA ILE A 61 -5.53 6.29 15.54
C ILE A 61 -6.97 6.81 15.56
N GLY A 62 -7.35 7.66 14.60
CA GLY A 62 -8.73 8.16 14.50
C GLY A 62 -9.75 7.03 14.36
N THR A 63 -9.42 5.98 13.61
CA THR A 63 -10.27 4.78 13.47
C THR A 63 -10.39 4.00 14.79
N LEU A 64 -9.30 3.83 15.53
CA LEU A 64 -9.32 3.22 16.88
C LEU A 64 -10.12 4.07 17.87
N SER A 65 -10.03 5.39 17.81
CA SER A 65 -10.83 6.29 18.67
C SER A 65 -12.32 6.17 18.38
N VAL A 66 -12.72 5.90 17.13
CA VAL A 66 -14.14 5.62 16.82
C VAL A 66 -14.57 4.28 17.41
N LEU A 67 -13.72 3.25 17.36
CA LEU A 67 -14.01 1.95 18.00
C LEU A 67 -14.19 2.06 19.51
N ASP A 68 -13.38 2.88 20.18
CA ASP A 68 -13.46 3.10 21.63
C ASP A 68 -14.80 3.72 22.06
N LEU A 69 -15.52 4.38 21.13
CA LEU A 69 -16.84 4.96 21.36
C LEU A 69 -18.00 4.00 21.05
N LEU A 70 -17.74 2.84 20.43
CA LEU A 70 -18.80 1.89 20.11
C LEU A 70 -19.26 1.18 21.38
N ASP A 71 -20.58 1.06 21.56
CA ASP A 71 -21.16 0.30 22.66
C ASP A 71 -20.94 -1.20 22.44
N GLU A 72 -20.51 -1.91 23.48
CA GLU A 72 -20.26 -3.37 23.47
C GLU A 72 -21.55 -4.18 23.18
N THR A 73 -22.72 -3.54 23.22
CA THR A 73 -24.02 -4.18 23.02
C THR A 73 -24.51 -4.21 21.58
N GLU A 74 -23.95 -3.41 20.67
CA GLU A 74 -24.31 -3.46 19.25
C GLU A 74 -23.66 -4.67 18.58
N GLU A 75 -24.43 -5.46 17.81
CA GLU A 75 -23.98 -6.68 17.15
C GLU A 75 -22.80 -6.39 16.18
N PRO A 76 -21.53 -6.60 16.58
CA PRO A 76 -20.46 -5.80 16.02
C PRO A 76 -19.71 -6.53 14.90
N GLY A 77 -20.16 -7.72 14.48
CA GLY A 77 -19.40 -8.62 13.62
C GLY A 77 -18.94 -7.98 12.31
N GLU A 78 -19.84 -7.39 11.55
CA GLU A 78 -19.49 -6.80 10.24
C GLU A 78 -18.68 -5.50 10.40
N SER A 79 -19.07 -4.64 11.35
CA SER A 79 -18.37 -3.38 11.64
C SER A 79 -16.93 -3.62 12.11
N ILE A 80 -16.71 -4.57 13.04
CA ILE A 80 -15.37 -4.94 13.52
C ILE A 80 -14.51 -5.48 12.37
N CYS A 81 -15.05 -6.36 11.52
CA CYS A 81 -14.27 -6.89 10.40
C CYS A 81 -13.83 -5.78 9.43
N ARG A 82 -14.73 -4.86 9.08
CA ARG A 82 -14.44 -3.72 8.20
C ARG A 82 -13.41 -2.77 8.82
N ILE A 83 -13.56 -2.49 10.11
CA ILE A 83 -12.66 -1.59 10.82
C ILE A 83 -11.28 -2.23 11.00
N THR A 84 -11.23 -3.50 11.40
CA THR A 84 -9.97 -4.26 11.50
C THR A 84 -9.25 -4.31 10.16
N GLY A 85 -9.97 -4.53 9.06
CA GLY A 85 -9.40 -4.47 7.71
C GLY A 85 -8.82 -3.09 7.38
N SER A 86 -9.54 -2.02 7.73
CA SER A 86 -9.10 -0.64 7.52
C SER A 86 -7.84 -0.31 8.33
N LEU A 87 -7.80 -0.69 9.60
CA LEU A 87 -6.64 -0.53 10.48
C LEU A 87 -5.42 -1.30 9.96
N LEU A 88 -5.63 -2.55 9.56
CA LEU A 88 -4.58 -3.39 9.01
C LEU A 88 -3.98 -2.78 7.74
N SER A 89 -4.82 -2.20 6.87
CA SER A 89 -4.36 -1.52 5.66
C SER A 89 -3.55 -0.26 5.98
N LEU A 90 -4.07 0.63 6.84
CA LEU A 90 -3.39 1.87 7.24
C LEU A 90 -2.03 1.61 7.90
N LEU A 91 -1.95 0.65 8.81
CA LEU A 91 -0.70 0.30 9.50
C LEU A 91 0.29 -0.38 8.56
N SER A 92 -0.20 -1.18 7.61
CA SER A 92 0.66 -1.83 6.61
C SER A 92 1.25 -0.83 5.63
N ASP A 93 0.45 0.14 5.18
CA ASP A 93 0.91 1.26 4.35
C ASP A 93 2.00 2.05 5.07
N ALA A 94 1.74 2.45 6.32
CA ALA A 94 2.70 3.20 7.13
C ALA A 94 4.03 2.43 7.26
N LEU A 95 3.98 1.12 7.53
CA LEU A 95 5.19 0.31 7.61
C LEU A 95 5.93 0.24 6.27
N SER A 96 5.23 0.03 5.16
CA SER A 96 5.87 0.00 3.84
C SER A 96 6.54 1.32 3.46
N LEU A 97 5.96 2.45 3.87
CA LEU A 97 6.57 3.78 3.69
C LEU A 97 7.87 3.92 4.50
N PHE A 98 7.89 3.47 5.76
CA PHE A 98 9.11 3.44 6.57
C PHE A 98 10.15 2.49 6.01
N GLU A 99 9.77 1.28 5.58
CA GLU A 99 10.66 0.29 5.00
C GLU A 99 11.30 0.78 3.70
N ALA A 100 10.55 1.49 2.85
CA ALA A 100 11.08 2.06 1.61
C ALA A 100 12.18 3.09 1.88
N GLU A 101 11.93 4.00 2.81
CA GLU A 101 12.91 5.02 3.21
C GLU A 101 14.11 4.39 3.95
N TYR A 102 13.86 3.40 4.81
CA TYR A 102 14.92 2.66 5.50
C TYR A 102 15.83 1.93 4.50
N ALA A 103 15.25 1.22 3.54
CA ALA A 103 15.99 0.53 2.48
C ALA A 103 16.79 1.52 1.62
N ARG A 104 16.24 2.71 1.33
CA ARG A 104 16.94 3.75 0.56
C ARG A 104 18.17 4.30 1.29
N ARG A 105 18.13 4.40 2.62
CA ARG A 105 19.27 4.87 3.44
C ARG A 105 20.38 3.84 3.66
N HIS A 106 20.08 2.56 3.45
CA HIS A 106 21.01 1.44 3.69
C HIS A 106 21.46 0.74 2.39
N ARG A 107 21.21 1.36 1.23
CA ARG A 107 21.84 1.01 -0.06
C ARG A 107 23.06 1.89 -0.28
#